data_AF-G1VEX8-F1
#
_entry.id   AF-G1VEX8-F1
#
_cell.length_a   1.000
_cell.length_b   1.000
_cell.length_c   1.000
_cell.angle_alpha   90.00
_cell.angle_beta   90.00
_cell.angle_gamma   90.00
#
_symmetry.space_group_name_H-M   'P 1'
#
loop_
_entity.id
_entity.type
_entity.pdbx_description
1 polymer ?
#
loop_
_entity_poly.entity_id
_entity_poly.type
_entity_poly.pdbx_seq_one_letter_code
_entity_poly.pdbx_strand_id
1 'polypeptide(L)'
;MVAKKKKQQGHYCRICSEYKANEQFSGKGHSRHICKECRSLPDDVKADMVRCNEVERAVFKCPMSRQDWELLEKYAKKYKDKESGQFAQDMLDMKRGNQTPDEDMEEDDVLIEGIYEEETIPFGKATLI
;
A
#
# COMPACT_ATOMS: atom_id res chain seq x y z
N MET A 1 31.50 28.27 -15.81
CA MET A 1 31.16 27.33 -16.90
C MET A 1 29.98 26.50 -16.42
N VAL A 2 28.79 26.67 -16.99
CA VAL A 2 27.62 25.84 -16.63
C VAL A 2 27.79 24.48 -17.30
N ALA A 3 27.93 23.42 -16.51
CA ALA A 3 28.01 22.06 -17.01
C ALA A 3 26.76 21.76 -17.84
N LYS A 4 26.92 21.47 -19.14
CA LYS A 4 25.82 21.00 -19.99
C LYS A 4 25.29 19.69 -19.41
N LYS A 5 24.07 19.74 -18.85
CA LYS A 5 23.36 18.56 -18.34
C LYS A 5 23.22 17.57 -19.50
N LYS A 6 23.91 16.43 -19.43
CA LYS A 6 23.80 15.36 -20.43
C LYS A 6 22.33 14.94 -20.47
N LYS A 7 21.71 15.02 -21.65
CA LYS A 7 20.33 14.52 -21.85
C LYS A 7 20.33 13.03 -21.50
N GLN A 8 19.51 12.62 -20.54
CA GLN A 8 19.33 11.19 -20.26
C GLN A 8 18.84 10.52 -21.55
N GLN A 9 19.62 9.58 -22.05
CA GLN A 9 19.25 8.81 -23.24
C GLN A 9 18.51 7.56 -22.77
N GLY A 10 17.19 7.54 -22.95
CA GLY A 10 16.35 6.44 -22.52
C GLY A 10 14.86 6.74 -22.68
N HIS A 11 14.05 5.70 -22.60
CA HIS A 11 12.59 5.79 -22.62
C HIS A 11 11.99 5.05 -21.42
N TYR A 12 10.87 5.57 -20.94
CA TYR A 12 10.07 4.93 -19.89
C TYR A 12 9.21 3.82 -20.49
N CYS A 13 9.20 2.65 -19.85
CA CYS A 13 8.31 1.55 -20.21
C CYS A 13 7.01 1.62 -19.39
N ARG A 14 5.85 1.61 -20.05
CA ARG A 14 4.55 1.68 -19.38
C ARG A 14 4.09 0.39 -18.68
N ILE A 15 4.74 -0.74 -18.96
CA ILE A 15 4.33 -2.06 -18.43
C ILE A 15 5.13 -2.42 -17.18
N CYS A 16 6.46 -2.33 -17.24
CA CYS A 16 7.31 -2.57 -16.05
C CYS A 16 7.58 -1.30 -15.24
N SER A 17 7.10 -0.14 -15.69
CA SER A 17 7.27 1.13 -14.98
C SER A 17 8.73 1.56 -14.72
N GLU A 18 9.67 1.08 -15.53
CA GLU A 18 11.10 1.41 -15.45
C GLU A 18 11.59 2.28 -16.62
N TYR A 19 12.64 3.07 -16.39
CA TYR A 19 13.41 3.72 -17.45
C TYR A 19 14.43 2.74 -18.03
N LYS A 20 14.40 2.53 -19.34
CA LYS A 20 15.35 1.66 -20.05
C LYS A 20 16.05 2.42 -21.18
N ALA A 21 17.24 1.96 -21.55
CA ALA A 21 18.02 2.51 -22.65
C ALA A 21 17.28 2.36 -23.99
N ASN A 22 17.59 3.22 -24.97
CA ASN A 22 16.92 3.21 -26.28
C ASN A 22 16.99 1.85 -27.00
N GLU A 23 18.09 1.12 -26.82
CA GLU A 23 18.32 -0.21 -27.41
C GLU A 23 17.35 -1.29 -26.88
N GLN A 24 16.76 -1.05 -25.70
CA GLN A 24 15.74 -1.93 -25.10
C GLN A 24 14.35 -1.70 -25.70
N PHE A 25 14.18 -0.70 -26.56
CA PHE A 25 12.95 -0.43 -27.29
C PHE A 25 13.14 -0.79 -28.76
N SER A 26 12.24 -1.62 -29.28
CA SER A 26 12.25 -2.01 -30.70
C SER A 26 11.23 -1.19 -31.46
N GLY A 27 11.63 -0.47 -32.51
CA GLY A 27 10.78 0.20 -33.52
C GLY A 27 9.31 0.45 -33.12
N LYS A 28 8.38 -0.45 -33.49
CA LYS A 28 6.94 -0.33 -33.17
C LYS A 28 6.63 -0.23 -31.65
N GLY A 29 7.38 -0.93 -30.80
CA GLY A 29 7.26 -0.84 -29.33
C GLY A 29 7.76 0.49 -28.76
N HIS A 30 8.69 1.15 -29.44
CA HIS A 30 9.21 2.47 -29.05
C HIS A 30 8.10 3.54 -29.05
N SER A 31 7.28 3.57 -30.10
CA SER A 31 6.12 4.49 -30.18
C SER A 31 5.07 4.27 -29.08
N ARG A 32 4.97 3.03 -28.57
CA ARG A 32 4.00 2.65 -27.54
C ARG A 32 4.61 2.70 -26.13
N HIS A 33 5.88 3.10 -25.99
CA HIS A 33 6.60 3.06 -24.72
C HIS A 33 6.61 1.67 -24.07
N ILE A 34 6.82 0.61 -24.87
CA ILE A 34 6.88 -0.78 -24.39
C ILE A 34 8.27 -1.33 -24.74
N CYS A 35 9.03 -1.74 -23.72
CA CYS A 35 10.33 -2.36 -23.92
C CYS A 35 10.22 -3.75 -24.59
N LYS A 36 11.33 -4.25 -25.14
CA LYS A 36 11.40 -5.51 -25.86
C LYS A 36 10.97 -6.71 -24.98
N GLU A 37 11.37 -6.70 -23.72
CA GLU A 37 11.00 -7.75 -22.75
C GLU A 37 9.49 -7.79 -22.52
N CYS A 38 8.89 -6.65 -22.15
CA CYS A 38 7.44 -6.54 -21.97
C CYS A 38 6.67 -6.76 -23.28
N ARG A 39 7.28 -6.54 -24.45
CA ARG A 39 6.64 -6.84 -25.73
C ARG A 39 6.48 -8.35 -25.95
N SER A 40 7.45 -9.15 -25.52
CA SER A 40 7.48 -10.61 -25.70
C SER A 40 6.56 -11.37 -24.73
N LEU A 41 6.13 -10.74 -23.64
CA LEU A 41 5.19 -11.34 -22.69
C LEU A 41 3.80 -11.56 -23.32
N PRO A 42 2.97 -12.48 -22.78
CA PRO A 42 1.56 -12.56 -23.14
C PRO A 42 0.79 -11.35 -22.60
N ASP A 43 -0.36 -11.04 -23.21
CA ASP A 43 -1.15 -9.85 -22.85
C ASP A 43 -1.69 -9.90 -21.41
N ASP A 44 -2.05 -11.11 -20.94
CA ASP A 44 -2.55 -11.32 -19.57
C ASP A 44 -1.51 -10.94 -18.50
N VAL A 45 -0.24 -11.35 -18.70
CA VAL A 45 0.86 -11.01 -17.79
C VAL A 45 1.15 -9.52 -17.85
N LYS A 46 1.13 -8.89 -19.02
CA LYS A 46 1.29 -7.42 -19.12
C LYS A 46 0.17 -6.69 -18.37
N ALA A 47 -1.06 -7.15 -18.50
CA ALA A 47 -2.19 -6.58 -17.78
C ALA A 47 -2.08 -6.80 -16.27
N ASP A 48 -1.49 -7.90 -15.81
CA ASP A 48 -1.19 -8.11 -14.40
C ASP A 48 -0.11 -7.16 -13.87
N MET A 49 1.01 -7.02 -14.59
CA MET A 49 2.06 -6.07 -14.22
C MET A 49 1.53 -4.63 -14.14
N VAL A 50 0.70 -4.21 -15.10
CA VAL A 50 0.08 -2.87 -15.05
C VAL A 50 -0.79 -2.72 -13.81
N ARG A 51 -1.56 -3.75 -13.44
CA ARG A 51 -2.37 -3.75 -12.21
C ARG A 51 -1.49 -3.69 -10.96
N CYS A 52 -0.35 -4.38 -10.92
CA CYS A 52 0.62 -4.24 -9.81
C CYS A 52 1.11 -2.79 -9.68
N ASN A 53 1.42 -2.12 -10.79
CA ASN A 53 1.84 -0.72 -10.76
C ASN A 53 0.71 0.22 -10.30
N GLU A 54 -0.55 -0.10 -10.61
CA GLU A 54 -1.71 0.65 -10.10
C GLU A 54 -1.86 0.49 -8.58
N VAL A 55 -1.70 -0.73 -8.07
CA VAL A 55 -1.64 -1.03 -6.63
C VAL A 55 -0.53 -0.24 -5.96
N GLU A 56 0.69 -0.29 -6.52
CA GLU A 56 1.85 0.44 -6.00
C GLU A 56 1.53 1.96 -5.89
N ARG A 57 1.04 2.55 -6.97
CA ARG A 57 0.71 3.99 -7.02
C ARG A 57 -0.43 4.37 -6.08
N ALA A 58 -1.36 3.46 -5.79
CA ALA A 58 -2.43 3.68 -4.83
C ALA A 58 -1.89 3.68 -3.39
N VAL A 59 -1.01 2.72 -3.08
CA VAL A 59 -0.55 2.48 -1.70
C VAL A 59 0.42 3.55 -1.20
N PHE A 60 1.25 4.11 -2.10
CA PHE A 60 2.20 5.16 -1.75
C PHE A 60 1.57 6.56 -1.54
N LYS A 61 0.28 6.75 -1.82
CA LYS A 61 -0.40 8.02 -1.55
C LYS A 61 -0.69 8.19 -0.06
N CYS A 62 -0.42 9.38 0.48
CA CYS A 62 -0.77 9.76 1.84
C CYS A 62 -1.51 11.11 1.88
N PRO A 63 -2.73 11.19 2.44
CA PRO A 63 -3.55 10.06 2.88
C PRO A 63 -4.10 9.25 1.68
N MET A 64 -4.28 7.94 1.87
CA MET A 64 -4.83 7.07 0.82
C MET A 64 -6.33 7.37 0.62
N SER A 65 -6.75 7.57 -0.63
CA SER A 65 -8.13 7.95 -0.95
C SER A 65 -9.08 6.76 -0.83
N ARG A 66 -10.37 7.00 -0.54
CA ARG A 66 -11.39 5.93 -0.52
C ARG A 66 -11.42 5.08 -1.80
N GLN A 67 -11.23 5.71 -2.95
CA GLN A 67 -11.14 5.04 -4.25
C GLN A 67 -9.92 4.11 -4.36
N ASP A 68 -8.78 4.49 -3.77
CA ASP A 68 -7.56 3.68 -3.76
C ASP A 68 -7.77 2.42 -2.90
N TRP A 69 -8.47 2.55 -1.76
CA TRP A 69 -8.88 1.41 -0.93
C TRP A 69 -9.83 0.46 -1.67
N GLU A 70 -10.87 1.00 -2.31
CA GLU A 70 -11.83 0.20 -3.09
C GLU A 70 -11.16 -0.54 -4.26
N LEU A 71 -10.15 0.09 -4.89
CA LEU A 71 -9.34 -0.53 -5.94
C LEU A 71 -8.60 -1.76 -5.40
N LEU A 72 -7.92 -1.62 -4.26
CA LEU A 72 -7.19 -2.72 -3.62
C LEU A 72 -8.14 -3.87 -3.26
N GLU A 73 -9.26 -3.59 -2.61
CA GLU A 73 -10.24 -4.62 -2.22
C GLU A 73 -10.82 -5.36 -3.43
N LYS A 74 -11.09 -4.63 -4.51
CA LYS A 74 -11.53 -5.22 -5.77
C LYS A 74 -10.46 -6.12 -6.37
N TYR A 75 -9.20 -5.71 -6.33
CA TYR A 75 -8.10 -6.47 -6.93
C TYR A 75 -7.80 -7.73 -6.15
N ALA A 76 -7.77 -7.64 -4.81
CA ALA A 76 -7.61 -8.78 -3.92
C ALA A 76 -8.68 -9.86 -4.13
N LYS A 77 -9.95 -9.45 -4.33
CA LYS A 77 -11.06 -10.38 -4.58
C LYS A 77 -11.08 -10.93 -6.01
N LYS A 78 -10.91 -10.08 -7.01
CA LYS A 78 -11.10 -10.42 -8.43
C LYS A 78 -9.92 -11.19 -9.03
N TYR A 79 -8.71 -10.97 -8.52
CA TYR A 79 -7.47 -11.48 -9.10
C TYR A 79 -6.63 -12.26 -8.09
N LYS A 80 -7.29 -13.00 -7.20
CA LYS A 80 -6.64 -13.76 -6.11
C LYS A 80 -5.59 -14.75 -6.62
N ASP A 81 -5.80 -15.30 -7.81
CA ASP A 81 -4.90 -16.22 -8.51
C ASP A 81 -3.67 -15.56 -9.15
N LYS A 82 -3.61 -14.21 -9.16
CA LYS A 82 -2.55 -13.46 -9.83
C LYS A 82 -1.71 -12.64 -8.85
N GLU A 83 -0.52 -12.24 -9.29
CA GLU A 83 0.43 -11.48 -8.48
C GLU A 83 -0.18 -10.15 -8.01
N SER A 84 -0.88 -9.44 -8.91
CA SER A 84 -1.53 -8.17 -8.54
C SER A 84 -2.60 -8.28 -7.45
N GLY A 85 -3.34 -9.40 -7.38
CA GLY A 85 -4.34 -9.60 -6.32
C GLY A 85 -3.72 -9.94 -4.98
N GLN A 86 -2.68 -10.78 -4.99
CA GLN A 86 -1.88 -11.07 -3.79
C GLN A 86 -1.19 -9.81 -3.27
N PHE A 87 -0.60 -9.01 -4.16
CA PHE A 87 0.03 -7.75 -3.80
C PHE A 87 -0.98 -6.74 -3.25
N ALA A 88 -2.17 -6.63 -3.84
CA ALA A 88 -3.23 -5.78 -3.31
C ALA A 88 -3.67 -6.22 -1.90
N GLN A 89 -3.78 -7.52 -1.66
CA GLN A 89 -4.12 -8.08 -0.35
C GLN A 89 -3.04 -7.78 0.70
N ASP A 90 -1.76 -8.04 0.38
CA ASP A 90 -0.63 -7.75 1.27
C ASP A 90 -0.58 -6.28 1.68
N MET A 91 -0.79 -5.36 0.72
CA MET A 91 -0.82 -3.93 1.00
C MET A 91 -2.03 -3.51 1.84
N LEU A 92 -3.19 -4.17 1.68
CA LEU A 92 -4.35 -3.97 2.56
C LEU A 92 -4.04 -4.43 3.98
N ASP A 93 -3.42 -5.60 4.13
CA ASP A 93 -3.10 -6.19 5.43
C ASP A 93 -2.08 -5.34 6.18
N MET A 94 -1.04 -4.83 5.51
CA MET A 94 -0.09 -3.89 6.12
C MET A 94 -0.75 -2.58 6.57
N LYS A 95 -1.68 -2.04 5.77
CA LYS A 95 -2.37 -0.78 6.11
C LYS A 95 -3.48 -0.98 7.15
N ARG A 96 -4.11 -2.15 7.19
CA ARG A 96 -5.12 -2.53 8.20
C ARG A 96 -4.49 -2.96 9.51
N GLY A 97 -3.28 -3.53 9.48
CA GLY A 97 -2.48 -3.99 10.62
C GLY A 97 -2.04 -2.90 11.61
N ASN A 98 -2.56 -1.68 11.48
CA ASN A 98 -2.64 -0.69 12.56
C ASN A 98 -3.92 -0.83 13.43
N GLN A 99 -4.69 -1.90 13.26
CA GLN A 99 -5.67 -2.42 14.21
C GLN A 99 -5.26 -3.84 14.60
N THR A 100 -4.49 -3.96 15.68
CA THR A 100 -4.63 -5.14 16.54
C THR A 100 -5.86 -4.90 17.42
N PRO A 101 -6.77 -5.87 17.51
CA PRO A 101 -7.20 -6.31 18.81
C PRO A 101 -6.27 -7.46 19.15
N ASP A 102 -5.56 -7.31 20.25
CA ASP A 102 -4.69 -8.32 20.81
C ASP A 102 -5.62 -9.44 21.31
N GLU A 103 -5.89 -10.45 20.47
CA GLU A 103 -6.71 -11.61 20.84
C GLU A 103 -5.86 -12.64 21.61
N ASP A 104 -5.25 -12.19 22.71
CA ASP A 104 -4.56 -13.06 23.69
C ASP A 104 -4.97 -12.64 25.12
N MET A 105 -6.24 -12.84 25.53
CA MET A 105 -6.59 -12.91 26.96
C MET A 105 -7.86 -13.76 27.17
N GLU A 106 -7.73 -15.07 26.95
CA GLU A 106 -8.51 -16.04 27.74
C GLU A 106 -7.60 -16.59 28.84
N GLU A 107 -7.79 -16.12 30.07
CA GLU A 107 -7.47 -16.88 31.28
C GLU A 107 -8.47 -16.46 32.36
N ASP A 108 -9.45 -17.34 32.58
CA ASP A 108 -10.24 -17.44 33.80
C ASP A 108 -9.33 -17.30 35.03
N ASP A 109 -9.79 -16.57 36.06
CA ASP A 109 -10.07 -17.15 37.38
C ASP A 109 -10.20 -16.10 38.50
N VAL A 110 -11.35 -16.17 39.17
CA VAL A 110 -11.53 -16.13 40.63
C VAL A 110 -11.44 -14.77 41.37
N LEU A 111 -12.63 -14.30 41.76
CA LEU A 111 -13.00 -13.67 43.03
C LEU A 111 -11.92 -13.67 44.12
N ILE A 112 -11.47 -12.48 44.55
CA ILE A 112 -11.10 -12.25 45.95
C ILE A 112 -11.97 -11.10 46.50
N GLU A 113 -12.69 -11.44 47.55
CA GLU A 113 -13.49 -10.59 48.42
C GLU A 113 -12.71 -9.37 48.94
N GLY A 114 -13.49 -8.35 49.28
CA GLY A 114 -13.01 -7.01 49.55
C GLY A 114 -12.16 -6.83 50.80
N ILE A 115 -11.44 -5.70 50.79
CA ILE A 115 -11.14 -4.83 51.93
C ILE A 115 -10.41 -3.60 51.35
N TYR A 116 -11.11 -2.48 51.20
CA TYR A 116 -10.81 -1.28 52.01
C TYR A 116 -11.93 -0.26 51.77
N GLU A 117 -12.59 0.11 52.87
CA GLU A 117 -13.45 1.27 52.92
C GLU A 117 -12.62 2.55 52.91
N GLU A 118 -13.28 3.61 52.43
CA GLU A 118 -13.13 5.00 52.88
C GLU A 118 -11.80 5.71 52.60
N GLU A 119 -11.82 6.68 51.68
CA GLU A 119 -11.57 8.07 52.10
C GLU A 119 -12.30 9.05 51.18
N THR A 120 -13.26 9.74 51.79
CA THR A 120 -14.01 10.86 51.22
C THR A 120 -13.09 12.07 51.08
N ILE A 121 -12.77 12.48 49.85
CA ILE A 121 -12.16 13.80 49.60
C ILE A 121 -13.30 14.78 49.25
N PRO A 122 -13.58 15.80 50.08
CA PRO A 122 -14.71 16.69 49.87
C PRO A 122 -14.48 17.62 48.68
N PHE A 123 -15.56 17.75 47.90
CA PHE A 123 -15.77 18.75 46.86
C PHE A 123 -15.41 20.17 47.33
N GLY A 124 -14.93 20.94 46.36
CA GLY A 124 -14.30 22.25 46.53
C GLY A 124 -15.02 23.26 47.42
N LYS A 125 -14.20 24.12 48.04
CA LYS A 125 -14.61 25.48 48.39
C LYS A 125 -13.92 26.44 47.43
N ALA A 126 -14.77 27.06 46.62
CA ALA A 126 -14.43 28.17 45.76
C ALA A 126 -13.94 29.39 46.57
N THR A 127 -12.91 30.02 46.02
CA THR A 127 -12.65 31.47 45.95
C THR A 127 -13.05 32.32 47.16
N LEU A 128 -12.03 32.73 47.94
CA LEU A 128 -12.07 33.99 48.68
C LEU A 128 -11.63 35.12 47.74
N ILE A 129 -12.49 36.14 47.73
CA ILE A 129 -12.39 37.54 47.28
C ILE A 129 -10.97 38.09 47.15
#